data_AF-A0A953WB46-F1
#
_entry.id   AF-A0A953WB46-F1
#
_cell.length_a   1.000
_cell.length_b   1.000
_cell.length_c   1.000
_cell.angle_alpha   90.00
_cell.angle_beta   90.00
_cell.angle_gamma   90.00
#
_symmetry.space_group_name_H-M   'P 1'
#
loop_
_entity.id
_entity.type
_entity.pdbx_description
1 polymer ?
#
loop_
_entity_poly.entity_id
_entity_poly.type
_entity_poly.pdbx_seq_one_letter_code
_entity_poly.pdbx_strand_id
1 'polypeptide(L)'
;MRSSQITKSQIAKSLLLATAAVALASCADGDVASSGDGTPIVIQPIPPGGGGGGTLSQFASRSTAPTTAADCGAGLSFVSNVDLLASGSRTNFCSLTPLGGGTVAGNVNVPFQADPILISGTVFLGDAAGASANVTFAAGQTFVSQSQSGQVDLLVVSRGSTLNAVGNSSSPIVFTSMQDLTDDLLPNGTSGNSGDWGGLAINGAAPLNECTVDPTATPGSAACQQNGEGGSGVFGGGDANDSSGNFQYIRIQHAGFPFTASNELNSIAMQGVGAGTTVSHIQIVKGADDGIEWFG
;
A
#
# COMPACT_ATOMS: atom_id res chain seq x y z
N MET A 1 36.17 -43.84 -52.23
CA MET A 1 36.12 -42.39 -51.92
C MET A 1 34.80 -41.82 -52.42
N ARG A 2 33.77 -41.75 -51.56
CA ARG A 2 32.51 -41.06 -51.86
C ARG A 2 32.59 -39.67 -51.22
N SER A 3 32.68 -38.63 -52.04
CA SER A 3 32.72 -37.25 -51.58
C SER A 3 31.29 -36.76 -51.35
N SER A 4 30.99 -36.39 -50.10
CA SER A 4 29.72 -35.81 -49.69
C SER A 4 29.67 -34.35 -50.16
N GLN A 5 28.83 -34.05 -51.15
CA GLN A 5 28.54 -32.67 -51.53
C GLN A 5 27.36 -32.14 -50.71
N ILE A 6 27.69 -31.45 -49.62
CA ILE A 6 26.75 -30.58 -48.92
C ILE A 6 26.51 -29.37 -49.83
N THR A 7 25.31 -29.25 -50.37
CA THR A 7 24.94 -28.15 -51.26
C THR A 7 24.68 -26.88 -50.45
N LYS A 8 25.09 -25.73 -50.99
CA LYS A 8 24.98 -24.38 -50.38
C LYS A 8 23.56 -24.03 -49.88
N SER A 9 22.53 -24.71 -50.38
CA SER A 9 21.14 -24.57 -49.93
C SER A 9 20.87 -25.11 -48.51
N GLN A 10 21.64 -26.08 -48.03
CA GLN A 10 21.44 -26.63 -46.67
C GLN A 10 22.08 -25.74 -45.59
N ILE A 11 23.14 -25.01 -45.93
CA ILE A 11 23.81 -24.06 -45.01
C ILE A 11 22.93 -22.84 -44.76
N ALA A 12 22.20 -22.35 -45.78
CA ALA A 12 21.31 -21.20 -45.64
C ALA A 12 20.09 -21.48 -44.74
N LYS A 13 19.55 -22.72 -44.75
CA LYS A 13 18.42 -23.10 -43.90
C LYS A 13 18.81 -23.32 -42.44
N SER A 14 20.02 -23.81 -42.19
CA SER A 14 20.55 -23.95 -40.82
C SER A 14 20.92 -22.60 -40.18
N LEU A 15 21.27 -21.59 -40.99
CA LEU A 15 21.64 -20.26 -40.49
C LEU A 15 20.43 -19.36 -40.16
N LEU A 16 19.27 -19.58 -40.80
CA LEU A 16 18.03 -18.87 -40.46
C LEU A 16 17.30 -19.42 -39.23
N LEU A 17 17.51 -20.68 -38.84
CA LEU A 17 16.95 -21.21 -37.59
C LEU A 17 17.74 -20.80 -36.35
N ALA A 18 19.02 -20.45 -36.49
CA ALA A 18 19.85 -19.98 -35.38
C ALA A 18 19.62 -18.51 -35.01
N THR A 19 19.00 -17.71 -35.89
CA THR A 19 18.76 -16.27 -35.67
C THR A 19 17.39 -15.96 -35.06
N ALA A 20 16.45 -16.90 -35.08
CA ALA A 20 15.18 -16.75 -34.36
C ALA A 20 15.25 -17.16 -32.88
N ALA A 21 16.27 -17.92 -32.48
CA ALA A 21 16.46 -18.39 -31.09
C ALA A 21 17.22 -17.38 -30.19
N VAL A 22 17.71 -16.26 -30.74
CA VAL A 22 18.51 -15.25 -30.01
C VAL A 22 17.71 -13.95 -29.78
N ALA A 23 16.39 -13.99 -29.91
CA ALA A 23 15.50 -12.85 -29.66
C ALA A 23 14.56 -13.04 -28.46
N LEU A 24 14.75 -14.07 -27.62
CA LEU A 24 13.97 -14.33 -26.41
C LEU A 24 14.87 -14.57 -25.19
N ALA A 25 15.79 -13.65 -24.89
CA ALA A 25 16.60 -13.71 -23.67
C ALA A 25 16.98 -12.32 -23.14
N SER A 26 16.09 -11.32 -23.26
CA SER A 26 16.37 -9.99 -22.70
C SER A 26 15.20 -9.34 -21.95
N CYS A 27 14.26 -10.15 -21.45
CA CYS A 27 13.50 -9.75 -20.26
C CYS A 27 14.13 -10.50 -19.09
N ALA A 28 15.36 -10.11 -18.72
CA ALA A 28 15.78 -10.34 -17.36
C ALA A 28 14.95 -9.40 -16.48
N ASP A 29 14.57 -9.85 -15.28
CA ASP A 29 14.00 -9.06 -14.20
C ASP A 29 14.97 -7.92 -13.85
N GLY A 30 14.97 -6.90 -14.69
CA GLY A 30 15.68 -5.66 -14.42
C GLY A 30 14.86 -4.96 -13.37
N ASP A 31 15.40 -4.87 -12.16
CA ASP A 31 14.89 -3.99 -11.11
C ASP A 31 14.43 -2.68 -11.77
N VAL A 32 13.14 -2.38 -11.67
CA VAL A 32 12.59 -1.11 -12.15
C VAL A 32 12.94 -0.05 -11.11
N ALA A 33 14.23 0.18 -10.90
CA ALA A 33 14.70 1.27 -10.10
C ALA A 33 14.51 2.55 -10.91
N SER A 34 13.62 3.43 -10.42
CA SER A 34 13.56 4.80 -10.89
C SER A 34 14.96 5.40 -10.82
N SER A 35 15.47 5.94 -11.94
CA SER A 35 16.66 6.76 -11.92
C SER A 35 16.31 8.08 -11.22
N GLY A 36 16.22 8.04 -9.89
CA GLY A 36 16.24 9.25 -9.09
C GLY A 36 17.42 10.08 -9.59
N ASP A 37 17.23 11.39 -9.72
CA ASP A 37 18.14 12.36 -10.35
C ASP A 37 19.53 12.51 -9.67
N GLY A 38 19.92 11.54 -8.83
CA GLY A 38 21.16 11.53 -8.06
C GLY A 38 21.23 12.67 -7.04
N THR A 39 20.19 13.51 -6.95
CA THR A 39 20.09 14.49 -5.89
C THR A 39 19.52 13.77 -4.68
N PRO A 40 20.20 13.83 -3.52
CA PRO A 40 19.54 13.43 -2.29
C PRO A 40 18.26 14.25 -2.20
N ILE A 41 17.10 13.59 -2.16
CA ILE A 41 15.88 14.25 -1.72
C ILE A 41 16.20 14.76 -0.33
N VAL A 42 16.53 16.04 -0.22
CA VAL A 42 16.66 16.70 1.06
C VAL A 42 15.25 16.70 1.60
N ILE A 43 14.97 15.77 2.52
CA ILE A 43 13.74 15.77 3.30
C ILE A 43 13.72 17.11 4.02
N GLN A 44 12.99 18.06 3.45
CA GLN A 44 12.81 19.35 4.10
C GLN A 44 12.11 19.04 5.43
N PRO A 45 12.65 19.52 6.56
CA PRO A 45 11.92 19.49 7.81
C PRO A 45 10.53 20.08 7.56
N ILE A 46 9.50 19.46 8.14
CA ILE A 46 8.15 20.04 8.19
C ILE A 46 8.33 21.50 8.65
N PRO A 47 7.86 22.50 7.89
CA PRO A 47 7.87 23.87 8.38
C PRO A 47 7.18 23.89 9.75
N PRO A 48 7.80 24.47 10.80
CA PRO A 48 7.18 24.56 12.11
C PRO A 48 5.94 25.44 11.98
N GLY A 49 4.78 24.83 11.70
CA GLY A 49 3.58 25.57 11.32
C GLY A 49 2.43 24.79 10.68
N GLY A 50 2.55 23.48 10.43
CA GLY A 50 1.43 22.68 9.90
C GLY A 50 1.53 21.19 10.20
N GLY A 51 1.02 20.78 11.36
CA GLY A 51 0.65 19.40 11.66
C GLY A 51 1.78 18.46 12.09
N GLY A 52 1.90 18.22 13.40
CA GLY A 52 2.22 16.87 13.89
C GLY A 52 3.68 16.47 14.13
N GLY A 53 4.61 17.37 14.42
CA GLY A 53 5.99 17.02 14.81
C GLY A 53 6.25 17.06 16.32
N GLY A 54 5.55 16.22 17.11
CA GLY A 54 5.78 16.11 18.56
C GLY A 54 6.50 14.82 18.97
N THR A 55 7.39 14.90 19.96
CA THR A 55 8.08 13.73 20.55
C THR A 55 7.12 12.83 21.33
N LEU A 56 7.53 11.60 21.68
CA LEU A 56 6.76 10.73 22.60
C LEU A 56 6.39 11.41 23.92
N SER A 57 7.29 12.22 24.47
CA SER A 57 7.03 12.97 25.69
C SER A 57 5.94 14.02 25.49
N GLN A 58 5.70 14.50 24.26
CA GLN A 58 4.55 15.34 23.90
C GLN A 58 3.29 14.53 23.59
N PHE A 59 3.40 13.28 23.14
CA PHE A 59 2.26 12.42 22.86
C PHE A 59 1.64 11.81 24.13
N ALA A 60 2.48 11.32 25.04
CA ALA A 60 2.06 10.83 26.36
C ALA A 60 1.62 11.95 27.33
N SER A 61 2.00 13.21 27.04
CA SER A 61 1.53 14.40 27.78
C SER A 61 0.50 15.23 27.01
N ARG A 62 0.03 14.78 25.84
CA ARG A 62 -0.96 15.50 25.05
C ARG A 62 -2.33 15.40 25.72
N SER A 63 -2.87 16.56 26.06
CA SER A 63 -4.20 16.77 26.65
C SER A 63 -5.38 16.49 25.68
N THR A 64 -5.16 15.89 24.50
CA THR A 64 -6.14 15.87 23.39
C THR A 64 -6.53 14.50 22.86
N ALA A 65 -5.95 13.40 23.37
CA ALA A 65 -6.40 12.06 22.99
C ALA A 65 -7.93 11.98 23.14
N PRO A 66 -8.64 11.35 22.20
CA PRO A 66 -10.09 11.30 22.27
C PRO A 66 -10.51 10.70 23.61
N THR A 67 -11.57 11.22 24.17
CA THR A 67 -12.16 10.76 25.43
C THR A 67 -13.48 10.07 25.21
N THR A 68 -14.13 10.37 24.09
CA THR A 68 -15.43 9.83 23.70
C THR A 68 -15.50 9.53 22.21
N ALA A 69 -16.50 8.74 21.80
CA ALA A 69 -16.82 8.53 20.39
C ALA A 69 -17.17 9.81 19.62
N ALA A 70 -17.69 10.84 20.31
CA ALA A 70 -18.03 12.11 19.68
C ALA A 70 -16.78 12.85 19.18
N ASP A 71 -15.63 12.65 19.85
CA ASP A 71 -14.36 13.31 19.49
C ASP A 71 -13.82 12.81 18.14
N CYS A 72 -14.15 11.58 17.75
CA CYS A 72 -13.70 10.96 16.50
C CYS A 72 -14.50 11.37 15.26
N GLY A 73 -15.68 11.95 15.46
CA GLY A 73 -16.58 12.26 14.36
C GLY A 73 -17.22 11.03 13.72
N ALA A 74 -18.08 11.26 12.74
CA ALA A 74 -18.84 10.20 12.08
C ALA A 74 -17.94 9.32 11.21
N GLY A 75 -18.14 7.99 11.29
CA GLY A 75 -17.43 7.02 10.46
C GLY A 75 -16.09 6.53 11.04
N LEU A 76 -15.64 7.07 12.18
CA LEU A 76 -14.51 6.55 12.94
C LEU A 76 -14.97 5.86 14.23
N SER A 77 -14.19 4.90 14.66
CA SER A 77 -14.36 4.20 15.94
C SER A 77 -13.50 4.85 17.01
N PHE A 78 -14.06 5.04 18.19
CA PHE A 78 -13.28 5.34 19.39
C PHE A 78 -12.73 4.05 19.98
N VAL A 79 -11.41 3.97 20.12
CA VAL A 79 -10.72 2.85 20.74
C VAL A 79 -9.94 3.33 21.95
N SER A 80 -10.09 2.64 23.08
CA SER A 80 -9.50 3.04 24.35
C SER A 80 -8.45 2.06 24.82
N ASN A 81 -7.48 2.56 25.61
CA ASN A 81 -6.44 1.74 26.22
C ASN A 81 -5.61 0.93 25.20
N VAL A 82 -5.23 1.57 24.09
CA VAL A 82 -4.30 1.00 23.10
C VAL A 82 -2.89 1.11 23.66
N ASP A 83 -2.16 -0.01 23.65
CA ASP A 83 -0.80 -0.08 24.19
C ASP A 83 0.18 0.68 23.30
N LEU A 84 0.96 1.57 23.90
CA LEU A 84 2.10 2.20 23.26
C LEU A 84 3.31 1.29 23.49
N LEU A 85 3.79 0.65 22.41
CA LEU A 85 4.75 -0.46 22.43
C LEU A 85 6.09 -0.19 23.13
N ALA A 86 6.40 1.05 23.46
CA ALA A 86 7.67 1.44 24.11
C ALA A 86 7.59 1.75 25.61
N SER A 87 6.41 1.84 26.24
CA SER A 87 6.31 2.38 27.62
C SER A 87 5.41 1.60 28.59
N GLY A 88 4.64 0.61 28.11
CA GLY A 88 3.55 0.02 28.90
C GLY A 88 2.42 1.03 29.22
N SER A 89 2.50 2.25 28.68
CA SER A 89 1.45 3.25 28.77
C SER A 89 0.39 2.95 27.72
N ARG A 90 -0.86 3.27 28.06
CA ARG A 90 -2.02 3.06 27.19
C ARG A 90 -2.65 4.41 26.90
N THR A 91 -3.11 4.62 25.67
CA THR A 91 -3.83 5.84 25.27
C THR A 91 -5.06 5.50 24.42
N ASN A 92 -5.87 6.50 24.11
CA ASN A 92 -7.04 6.34 23.24
C ASN A 92 -6.74 6.87 21.85
N PHE A 93 -7.42 6.31 20.84
CA PHE A 93 -7.32 6.75 19.46
C PHE A 93 -8.71 6.81 18.82
N CYS A 94 -8.79 7.61 17.76
CA CYS A 94 -9.78 7.40 16.72
C CYS A 94 -9.20 6.40 15.73
N SER A 95 -10.02 5.49 15.24
CA SER A 95 -9.60 4.36 14.40
C SER A 95 -10.57 4.18 13.24
N LEU A 96 -10.09 3.68 12.10
CA LEU A 96 -10.95 3.37 10.96
C LEU A 96 -11.98 2.27 11.30
N THR A 97 -11.59 1.33 12.17
CA THR A 97 -12.43 0.22 12.64
C THR A 97 -12.24 0.02 14.15
N PRO A 98 -13.06 -0.80 14.82
CA PRO A 98 -12.68 -1.38 16.11
C PRO A 98 -11.31 -2.09 16.04
N LEU A 99 -10.69 -2.35 17.19
CA LEU A 99 -9.40 -3.06 17.25
C LEU A 99 -9.50 -4.46 16.63
N GLY A 100 -8.47 -4.85 15.89
CA GLY A 100 -8.40 -6.14 15.19
C GLY A 100 -8.95 -6.14 13.76
N GLY A 101 -9.25 -4.96 13.21
CA GLY A 101 -9.59 -4.77 11.80
C GLY A 101 -11.08 -4.84 11.53
N GLY A 102 -11.40 -5.06 10.25
CA GLY A 102 -12.78 -5.19 9.78
C GLY A 102 -13.06 -4.36 8.55
N THR A 103 -14.35 -4.20 8.23
CA THR A 103 -14.81 -3.52 7.02
C THR A 103 -15.40 -2.15 7.33
N VAL A 104 -14.94 -1.15 6.59
CA VAL A 104 -15.56 0.18 6.44
C VAL A 104 -16.41 0.15 5.18
N ALA A 105 -17.67 0.55 5.26
CA ALA A 105 -18.59 0.58 4.12
C ALA A 105 -19.33 1.92 4.03
N GLY A 106 -19.80 2.27 2.83
CA GLY A 106 -20.47 3.53 2.55
C GLY A 106 -19.52 4.72 2.44
N ASN A 107 -20.07 5.92 2.61
CA ASN A 107 -19.31 7.16 2.47
C ASN A 107 -18.69 7.54 3.82
N VAL A 108 -17.36 7.58 3.89
CA VAL A 108 -16.62 7.98 5.09
C VAL A 108 -15.72 9.16 4.76
N ASN A 109 -15.90 10.25 5.50
CA ASN A 109 -15.04 11.43 5.39
C ASN A 109 -14.25 11.58 6.67
N VAL A 110 -12.93 11.40 6.58
CA VAL A 110 -11.99 11.56 7.68
C VAL A 110 -11.43 12.98 7.62
N PRO A 111 -11.93 13.91 8.46
CA PRO A 111 -11.39 15.26 8.51
C PRO A 111 -9.96 15.24 9.09
N PHE A 112 -9.23 16.34 8.88
CA PHE A 112 -7.92 16.49 9.53
C PHE A 112 -8.12 16.54 11.05
N GLN A 113 -7.38 15.68 11.74
CA GLN A 113 -7.27 15.61 13.18
C GLN A 113 -5.80 15.84 13.55
N ALA A 114 -5.57 16.61 14.61
CA ALA A 114 -4.22 16.85 15.12
C ALA A 114 -3.57 15.58 15.69
N ASP A 115 -4.40 14.63 16.12
CA ASP A 115 -3.98 13.32 16.59
C ASP A 115 -4.07 12.27 15.46
N PRO A 116 -3.10 11.34 15.39
CA PRO A 116 -3.11 10.22 14.46
C PRO A 116 -4.37 9.36 14.55
N ILE A 117 -4.73 8.78 13.42
CA ILE A 117 -5.81 7.80 13.31
C ILE A 117 -5.21 6.40 13.27
N LEU A 118 -5.70 5.52 14.13
CA LEU A 118 -5.20 4.16 14.25
C LEU A 118 -5.70 3.29 13.09
N ILE A 119 -4.80 2.43 12.62
CA ILE A 119 -5.07 1.24 11.81
C ILE A 119 -4.66 0.05 12.69
N SER A 120 -5.61 -0.82 13.01
CA SER A 120 -5.39 -2.00 13.84
C SER A 120 -6.06 -3.18 13.16
N GLY A 121 -5.33 -4.27 12.95
CA GLY A 121 -5.70 -5.36 12.07
C GLY A 121 -5.81 -4.97 10.60
N THR A 122 -6.23 -5.92 9.78
CA THR A 122 -6.55 -5.66 8.37
C THR A 122 -7.87 -4.88 8.28
N VAL A 123 -7.79 -3.66 7.78
CA VAL A 123 -8.92 -2.77 7.52
C VAL A 123 -9.25 -2.81 6.03
N PHE A 124 -10.46 -3.26 5.71
CA PHE A 124 -10.98 -3.26 4.35
C PHE A 124 -11.90 -2.05 4.14
N LEU A 125 -11.63 -1.25 3.11
CA LEU A 125 -12.56 -0.26 2.59
C LEU A 125 -13.41 -0.97 1.54
N GLY A 126 -14.65 -1.29 1.92
CA GLY A 126 -15.53 -2.22 1.24
C GLY A 126 -15.23 -3.69 1.58
N ASP A 127 -15.89 -4.60 0.88
CA ASP A 127 -15.64 -6.04 0.98
C ASP A 127 -15.84 -6.77 -0.35
N ALA A 128 -15.44 -8.04 -0.38
CA ALA A 128 -15.65 -8.93 -1.53
C ALA A 128 -17.11 -9.39 -1.71
N ALA A 129 -17.99 -9.13 -0.73
CA ALA A 129 -19.41 -9.50 -0.76
C ALA A 129 -20.30 -8.42 -1.41
N GLY A 130 -19.71 -7.30 -1.82
CA GLY A 130 -20.37 -6.23 -2.58
C GLY A 130 -20.66 -4.98 -1.77
N ALA A 131 -20.25 -4.89 -0.50
CA ALA A 131 -20.23 -3.61 0.20
C ALA A 131 -19.11 -2.73 -0.38
N SER A 132 -19.46 -1.58 -0.92
CA SER A 132 -18.48 -0.59 -1.39
C SER A 132 -18.27 0.51 -0.36
N ALA A 133 -17.09 1.11 -0.40
CA ALA A 133 -16.77 2.31 0.37
C ALA A 133 -16.30 3.44 -0.54
N ASN A 134 -16.70 4.67 -0.22
CA ASN A 134 -16.12 5.88 -0.78
C ASN A 134 -15.50 6.66 0.38
N VAL A 135 -14.19 6.58 0.50
CA VAL A 135 -13.46 7.11 1.64
C VAL A 135 -12.64 8.31 1.22
N THR A 136 -12.67 9.37 2.00
CA THR A 136 -11.85 10.57 1.79
C THR A 136 -11.01 10.84 3.03
N PHE A 137 -9.71 10.98 2.84
CA PHE A 137 -8.76 11.37 3.89
C PHE A 137 -8.31 12.82 3.65
N ALA A 138 -8.43 13.65 4.67
CA ALA A 138 -7.97 15.03 4.60
C ALA A 138 -6.44 15.12 4.47
N ALA A 139 -5.97 16.11 3.70
CA ALA A 139 -4.56 16.44 3.60
C ALA A 139 -3.92 16.67 4.98
N GLY A 140 -2.67 16.24 5.15
CA GLY A 140 -1.93 16.37 6.41
C GLY A 140 -2.30 15.36 7.49
N GLN A 141 -3.31 14.50 7.28
CA GLN A 141 -3.66 13.48 8.26
C GLN A 141 -2.55 12.43 8.39
N THR A 142 -2.26 12.03 9.63
CA THR A 142 -1.39 10.90 9.95
C THR A 142 -2.21 9.68 10.33
N PHE A 143 -1.88 8.54 9.75
CA PHE A 143 -2.37 7.23 10.11
C PHE A 143 -1.23 6.42 10.72
N VAL A 144 -1.53 5.70 11.80
CA VAL A 144 -0.56 4.90 12.54
C VAL A 144 -1.04 3.46 12.67
N SER A 145 -0.21 2.49 12.30
CA SER A 145 -0.47 1.08 12.60
C SER A 145 -0.22 0.80 14.07
N GLN A 146 -1.00 -0.08 14.69
CA GLN A 146 -0.77 -0.53 16.05
C GLN A 146 0.50 -1.39 16.19
N SER A 147 0.81 -2.19 15.16
CA SER A 147 1.97 -3.07 15.02
C SER A 147 2.12 -4.07 16.17
N GLN A 148 1.00 -4.66 16.59
CA GLN A 148 0.97 -5.66 17.65
C GLN A 148 1.49 -7.02 17.14
N SER A 149 2.33 -7.69 17.94
CA SER A 149 2.85 -9.01 17.58
C SER A 149 1.72 -10.02 17.31
N GLY A 150 1.82 -10.74 16.18
CA GLY A 150 0.83 -11.74 15.76
C GLY A 150 -0.41 -11.16 15.08
N GLN A 151 -0.47 -9.85 14.84
CA GLN A 151 -1.50 -9.17 14.07
C GLN A 151 -0.87 -8.44 12.88
N VAL A 152 -1.55 -8.50 11.73
CA VAL A 152 -1.16 -7.76 10.53
C VAL A 152 -2.03 -6.52 10.46
N ASP A 153 -1.41 -5.35 10.46
CA ASP A 153 -2.09 -4.09 10.21
C ASP A 153 -1.92 -3.72 8.75
N LEU A 154 -3.02 -3.72 7.99
CA LEU A 154 -3.02 -3.53 6.54
C LEU A 154 -4.25 -2.70 6.18
N LEU A 155 -4.09 -1.71 5.31
CA LEU A 155 -5.23 -0.97 4.76
C LEU A 155 -5.48 -1.42 3.32
N VAL A 156 -6.66 -1.98 3.09
CA VAL A 156 -7.07 -2.53 1.81
C VAL A 156 -8.16 -1.67 1.20
N VAL A 157 -7.97 -1.16 -0.02
CA VAL A 157 -9.06 -0.69 -0.86
C VAL A 157 -9.61 -1.88 -1.61
N SER A 158 -10.80 -2.37 -1.22
CA SER A 158 -11.42 -3.52 -1.89
C SER A 158 -12.04 -3.11 -3.23
N ARG A 159 -12.13 -4.08 -4.14
CA ARG A 159 -12.69 -3.89 -5.48
C ARG A 159 -14.08 -3.24 -5.44
N GLY A 160 -14.29 -2.23 -6.28
CA GLY A 160 -15.52 -1.43 -6.30
C GLY A 160 -15.60 -0.34 -5.22
N SER A 161 -14.56 -0.19 -4.39
CA SER A 161 -14.41 0.91 -3.45
C SER A 161 -13.38 1.93 -3.93
N THR A 162 -13.41 3.12 -3.35
CA THR A 162 -12.55 4.25 -3.71
C THR A 162 -11.95 4.89 -2.47
N LEU A 163 -10.67 5.25 -2.55
CA LEU A 163 -9.98 6.07 -1.56
C LEU A 163 -9.47 7.36 -2.22
N ASN A 164 -9.96 8.49 -1.73
CA ASN A 164 -9.45 9.82 -2.06
C ASN A 164 -8.51 10.28 -0.94
N ALA A 165 -7.22 9.98 -1.09
CA ALA A 165 -6.14 10.42 -0.22
C ALA A 165 -5.29 11.45 -0.98
N VAL A 166 -5.69 12.72 -0.90
CA VAL A 166 -5.09 13.82 -1.66
C VAL A 166 -4.48 14.83 -0.68
N GLY A 167 -3.19 14.63 -0.38
CA GLY A 167 -2.35 15.59 0.33
C GLY A 167 -1.86 16.72 -0.57
N ASN A 168 -0.90 17.50 -0.06
CA ASN A 168 -0.12 18.45 -0.85
C ASN A 168 1.33 18.53 -0.34
N SER A 169 2.20 19.24 -1.06
CA SER A 169 3.63 19.34 -0.72
C SER A 169 3.92 19.89 0.68
N SER A 170 3.02 20.71 1.25
CA SER A 170 3.13 21.23 2.62
C SER A 170 2.39 20.42 3.67
N SER A 171 1.50 19.52 3.26
CA SER A 171 0.65 18.72 4.14
C SER A 171 0.39 17.35 3.48
N PRO A 172 1.43 16.50 3.37
CA PRO A 172 1.26 15.16 2.85
C PRO A 172 0.41 14.32 3.81
N ILE A 173 -0.30 13.33 3.30
CA ILE A 173 -0.91 12.29 4.14
C ILE A 173 0.20 11.30 4.51
N VAL A 174 0.30 10.92 5.79
CA VAL A 174 1.37 10.04 6.28
C VAL A 174 0.76 8.75 6.81
N PHE A 175 1.28 7.61 6.37
CA PHE A 175 1.04 6.30 6.98
C PHE A 175 2.34 5.80 7.59
N THR A 176 2.32 5.46 8.88
CA THR A 176 3.52 5.03 9.63
C THR A 176 3.16 4.01 10.71
N SER A 177 4.15 3.54 11.48
CA SER A 177 3.98 2.61 12.59
C SER A 177 3.98 3.27 13.96
N MET A 178 3.35 2.62 14.96
CA MET A 178 3.40 3.09 16.34
C MET A 178 4.85 3.19 16.84
N GLN A 179 5.73 2.33 16.35
CA GLN A 179 7.16 2.31 16.68
C GLN A 179 7.86 3.61 16.24
N ASP A 180 7.49 4.15 15.07
CA ASP A 180 7.98 5.43 14.56
C ASP A 180 7.51 6.61 15.41
N LEU A 181 6.29 6.53 15.96
CA LEU A 181 5.82 7.52 16.94
C LEU A 181 6.57 7.42 18.27
N THR A 182 7.14 6.25 18.59
CA THR A 182 7.76 5.97 19.89
C THR A 182 9.19 6.47 20.06
N ASP A 183 9.83 6.98 19.03
CA ASP A 183 11.18 7.50 19.17
C ASP A 183 11.39 8.58 18.11
N ASP A 184 11.00 9.80 18.49
CA ASP A 184 11.11 11.04 17.73
C ASP A 184 10.42 11.03 16.35
N LEU A 185 9.37 11.86 16.20
CA LEU A 185 8.79 12.30 14.92
C LEU A 185 9.78 13.17 14.11
N LEU A 186 11.03 12.72 14.00
CA LEU A 186 12.05 13.34 13.21
C LEU A 186 11.85 12.94 11.74
N PRO A 187 12.08 13.86 10.80
CA PRO A 187 11.94 13.63 9.36
C PRO A 187 12.83 12.50 8.78
N ASN A 188 13.68 11.87 9.59
CA ASN A 188 14.68 10.88 9.17
C ASN A 188 14.29 9.43 9.50
N GLY A 189 13.13 9.19 10.15
CA GLY A 189 12.62 7.85 10.46
C GLY A 189 13.66 6.97 11.13
N THR A 190 14.45 7.47 12.08
CA THR A 190 15.55 6.69 12.68
C THR A 190 15.07 5.59 13.61
N SER A 191 13.85 5.70 14.12
CA SER A 191 13.11 4.67 14.86
C SER A 191 12.19 3.88 13.95
N GLY A 192 11.61 2.77 14.45
CA GLY A 192 10.81 1.85 13.64
C GLY A 192 11.66 0.91 12.76
N ASN A 193 11.19 -0.33 12.63
CA ASN A 193 11.79 -1.32 11.74
C ASN A 193 11.03 -1.35 10.42
N SER A 194 11.73 -1.67 9.34
CA SER A 194 11.04 -2.05 8.11
C SER A 194 10.13 -3.25 8.37
N GLY A 195 8.92 -3.23 7.83
CA GLY A 195 7.94 -4.31 8.01
C GLY A 195 7.19 -4.27 9.35
N ASP A 196 7.14 -3.11 10.02
CA ASP A 196 6.32 -2.91 11.22
C ASP A 196 4.81 -3.07 10.92
N TRP A 197 4.38 -2.89 9.67
CA TRP A 197 3.00 -3.09 9.21
C TRP A 197 2.91 -3.45 7.73
N GLY A 198 1.71 -3.85 7.29
CA GLY A 198 1.45 -4.42 5.97
C GLY A 198 1.38 -3.42 4.81
N GLY A 199 1.35 -2.12 5.06
CA GLY A 199 1.25 -1.12 3.99
C GLY A 199 -0.17 -0.95 3.43
N LEU A 200 -0.25 -0.61 2.14
CA LEU A 200 -1.51 -0.43 1.41
C LEU A 200 -1.69 -1.51 0.36
N ALA A 201 -2.89 -2.06 0.25
CA ALA A 201 -3.29 -2.93 -0.86
C ALA A 201 -4.45 -2.30 -1.62
N ILE A 202 -4.26 -2.03 -2.91
CA ILE A 202 -5.26 -1.40 -3.76
C ILE A 202 -5.78 -2.43 -4.76
N ASN A 203 -6.94 -3.00 -4.49
CA ASN A 203 -7.56 -4.02 -5.33
C ASN A 203 -8.54 -3.37 -6.31
N GLY A 204 -8.13 -3.21 -7.55
CA GLY A 204 -8.97 -2.73 -8.63
C GLY A 204 -9.71 -3.85 -9.38
N ALA A 205 -10.47 -3.44 -10.39
CA ALA A 205 -11.26 -4.29 -11.27
C ALA A 205 -10.75 -4.35 -12.73
N ALA A 206 -9.49 -3.96 -12.96
CA ALA A 206 -8.89 -3.97 -14.29
C ALA A 206 -8.63 -5.39 -14.82
N PRO A 207 -8.57 -5.56 -16.16
CA PRO A 207 -8.20 -6.81 -16.82
C PRO A 207 -6.89 -7.41 -16.31
N LEU A 208 -6.89 -8.71 -16.03
CA LEU A 208 -5.69 -9.50 -15.72
C LEU A 208 -5.36 -10.47 -16.87
N ASN A 209 -4.09 -10.82 -17.02
CA ASN A 209 -3.62 -11.83 -17.98
C ASN A 209 -3.62 -13.26 -17.43
N GLU A 210 -3.65 -13.42 -16.11
CA GLU A 210 -3.70 -14.71 -15.40
C GLU A 210 -4.87 -14.74 -14.41
N CYS A 211 -5.58 -15.87 -14.36
CA CYS A 211 -6.79 -16.06 -13.57
C CYS A 211 -6.57 -17.21 -12.57
N THR A 212 -6.29 -16.89 -11.31
CA THR A 212 -5.98 -17.92 -10.29
C THR A 212 -7.19 -18.27 -9.42
N VAL A 213 -8.19 -17.39 -9.32
CA VAL A 213 -9.45 -17.65 -8.62
C VAL A 213 -10.35 -18.60 -9.42
N ASP A 214 -10.49 -18.35 -10.72
CA ASP A 214 -11.14 -19.25 -11.68
C ASP A 214 -10.19 -19.50 -12.86
N PRO A 215 -9.46 -20.63 -12.87
CA PRO A 215 -8.55 -20.99 -13.96
C PRO A 215 -9.23 -21.25 -15.31
N THR A 216 -10.56 -21.32 -15.34
CA THR A 216 -11.35 -21.47 -16.57
C THR A 216 -11.80 -20.14 -17.15
N ALA A 217 -11.67 -19.05 -16.39
CA ALA A 217 -11.99 -17.71 -16.86
C ALA A 217 -11.08 -17.33 -18.05
N THR A 218 -11.64 -16.53 -18.96
CA THR A 218 -10.85 -15.99 -20.07
C THR A 218 -10.02 -14.81 -19.56
N PRO A 219 -8.70 -14.76 -19.84
CA PRO A 219 -7.88 -13.59 -19.54
C PRO A 219 -8.53 -12.28 -20.03
N GLY A 220 -8.50 -11.26 -19.18
CA GLY A 220 -9.11 -9.96 -19.39
C GLY A 220 -10.63 -9.90 -19.28
N SER A 221 -11.30 -11.01 -18.97
CA SER A 221 -12.73 -11.01 -18.68
C SER A 221 -13.02 -10.62 -17.22
N ALA A 222 -14.26 -10.20 -16.93
CA ALA A 222 -14.70 -9.89 -15.57
C ALA A 222 -14.57 -11.06 -14.56
N ALA A 223 -14.51 -12.29 -15.06
CA ALA A 223 -14.30 -13.50 -14.23
C ALA A 223 -12.81 -13.78 -13.95
N CYS A 224 -11.89 -13.14 -14.69
CA CYS A 224 -10.46 -13.32 -14.48
C CYS A 224 -10.01 -12.53 -13.25
N GLN A 225 -9.73 -13.24 -12.17
CA GLN A 225 -9.45 -12.67 -10.86
C GLN A 225 -8.29 -13.42 -10.20
N GLN A 226 -7.61 -12.74 -9.28
CA GLN A 226 -6.53 -13.29 -8.46
C GLN A 226 -6.74 -12.96 -6.99
N ASN A 227 -6.16 -13.78 -6.11
CA ASN A 227 -6.10 -13.48 -4.68
C ASN A 227 -4.88 -12.60 -4.41
N GLY A 228 -5.10 -11.46 -3.78
CA GLY A 228 -4.06 -10.57 -3.33
C GLY A 228 -3.27 -11.11 -2.16
N GLU A 229 -2.03 -10.65 -2.06
CA GLU A 229 -1.09 -11.05 -1.02
C GLU A 229 -1.52 -10.59 0.37
N GLY A 230 -0.96 -11.23 1.40
CA GLY A 230 -1.29 -10.96 2.81
C GLY A 230 -2.77 -11.04 3.17
N GLY A 231 -3.56 -11.80 2.41
CA GLY A 231 -5.01 -11.89 2.62
C GLY A 231 -5.74 -10.58 2.30
N SER A 232 -5.18 -9.73 1.44
CA SER A 232 -5.79 -8.46 1.01
C SER A 232 -7.06 -8.64 0.17
N GLY A 233 -7.45 -9.87 -0.18
CA GLY A 233 -8.70 -10.17 -0.87
C GLY A 233 -8.53 -10.21 -2.39
N VAL A 234 -9.65 -10.28 -3.11
CA VAL A 234 -9.63 -10.54 -4.56
C VAL A 234 -9.49 -9.25 -5.36
N PHE A 235 -8.63 -9.26 -6.37
CA PHE A 235 -8.48 -8.19 -7.37
C PHE A 235 -8.67 -8.71 -8.81
N GLY A 236 -8.73 -7.79 -9.75
CA GLY A 236 -8.94 -8.09 -11.16
C GLY A 236 -10.41 -8.06 -11.58
N GLY A 237 -10.62 -7.98 -12.88
CA GLY A 237 -11.93 -7.89 -13.49
C GLY A 237 -11.82 -7.62 -14.98
N GLY A 238 -12.79 -6.90 -15.53
CA GLY A 238 -12.85 -6.60 -16.97
C GLY A 238 -12.96 -5.10 -17.27
N ASP A 239 -12.83 -4.24 -16.26
CA ASP A 239 -13.00 -2.80 -16.43
C ASP A 239 -11.66 -2.07 -16.45
N ALA A 240 -11.13 -1.85 -17.66
CA ALA A 240 -9.87 -1.14 -17.84
C ALA A 240 -9.91 0.32 -17.35
N ASN A 241 -11.10 0.90 -17.19
CA ASN A 241 -11.29 2.27 -16.71
C ASN A 241 -11.71 2.33 -15.24
N ASP A 242 -11.63 1.20 -14.51
CA ASP A 242 -11.87 1.17 -13.07
C ASP A 242 -11.06 2.25 -12.34
N SER A 243 -11.64 2.79 -11.27
CA SER A 243 -10.98 3.77 -10.42
C SER A 243 -11.04 3.32 -8.98
N SER A 244 -9.88 3.05 -8.40
CA SER A 244 -9.71 2.81 -6.96
C SER A 244 -9.53 4.12 -6.19
N GLY A 245 -9.57 5.27 -6.86
CA GLY A 245 -9.52 6.61 -6.28
C GLY A 245 -8.29 7.44 -6.66
N ASN A 246 -7.89 8.32 -5.75
CA ASN A 246 -6.83 9.31 -5.96
C ASN A 246 -5.83 9.28 -4.81
N PHE A 247 -4.57 9.04 -5.12
CA PHE A 247 -3.46 8.88 -4.18
C PHE A 247 -2.39 9.91 -4.51
N GLN A 248 -2.38 11.03 -3.81
CA GLN A 248 -1.49 12.15 -4.14
C GLN A 248 -0.83 12.73 -2.90
N TYR A 249 0.48 12.98 -2.97
CA TYR A 249 1.27 13.51 -1.85
C TYR A 249 1.10 12.65 -0.58
N ILE A 250 1.44 11.38 -0.72
CA ILE A 250 1.36 10.40 0.37
C ILE A 250 2.78 9.97 0.74
N ARG A 251 3.04 9.88 2.04
CA ARG A 251 4.25 9.25 2.58
C ARG A 251 3.86 7.95 3.29
N ILE A 252 4.55 6.87 2.95
CA ILE A 252 4.39 5.56 3.58
C ILE A 252 5.72 5.18 4.20
N GLN A 253 5.69 4.78 5.47
CA GLN A 253 6.89 4.51 6.26
C GLN A 253 6.79 3.15 6.92
N HIS A 254 7.89 2.40 7.00
CA HIS A 254 8.02 1.17 7.80
C HIS A 254 7.08 0.02 7.41
N ALA A 255 6.53 0.06 6.19
CA ALA A 255 5.67 -0.98 5.68
C ALA A 255 6.46 -2.21 5.20
N GLY A 256 5.74 -3.25 4.81
CA GLY A 256 6.28 -4.47 4.22
C GLY A 256 6.31 -5.68 5.16
N PHE A 257 5.27 -5.85 5.98
CA PHE A 257 5.22 -6.92 6.97
C PHE A 257 5.39 -8.32 6.33
N PRO A 258 6.29 -9.18 6.86
CA PRO A 258 6.46 -10.54 6.37
C PRO A 258 5.27 -11.42 6.79
N PHE A 259 4.25 -11.49 5.93
CA PHE A 259 3.00 -12.20 6.21
C PHE A 259 3.23 -13.71 6.36
N THR A 260 4.11 -14.28 5.54
CA THR A 260 4.71 -15.60 5.72
C THR A 260 6.20 -15.56 5.39
N ALA A 261 6.92 -16.68 5.53
CA ALA A 261 8.34 -16.78 5.18
C ALA A 261 8.64 -16.64 3.67
N SER A 262 7.62 -16.59 2.81
CA SER A 262 7.74 -16.44 1.35
C SER A 262 6.62 -15.57 0.77
N ASN A 263 5.99 -14.75 1.60
CA ASN A 263 4.97 -13.80 1.19
C ASN A 263 5.13 -12.61 2.11
N GLU A 264 5.91 -11.66 1.64
CA GLU A 264 6.03 -10.35 2.24
C GLU A 264 4.96 -9.42 1.65
N LEU A 265 4.43 -8.52 2.47
CA LEU A 265 3.59 -7.44 1.97
C LEU A 265 4.48 -6.31 1.45
N ASN A 266 3.89 -5.40 0.68
CA ASN A 266 4.58 -4.25 0.09
C ASN A 266 4.24 -2.93 0.79
N SER A 267 4.99 -1.86 0.52
CA SER A 267 4.55 -0.54 0.98
C SER A 267 3.26 -0.12 0.28
N ILE A 268 3.16 -0.37 -1.04
CA ILE A 268 1.91 -0.34 -1.81
C ILE A 268 1.87 -1.53 -2.77
N ALA A 269 0.82 -2.35 -2.68
CA ALA A 269 0.47 -3.32 -3.70
C ALA A 269 -0.64 -2.76 -4.60
N MET A 270 -0.32 -2.50 -5.86
CA MET A 270 -1.23 -1.99 -6.89
C MET A 270 -1.78 -3.15 -7.70
N GLN A 271 -2.95 -3.66 -7.33
CA GLN A 271 -3.45 -4.95 -7.79
C GLN A 271 -4.65 -4.79 -8.74
N GLY A 272 -4.44 -5.00 -10.04
CA GLY A 272 -5.47 -4.88 -11.07
C GLY A 272 -6.10 -3.49 -11.11
N VAL A 273 -5.29 -2.44 -10.97
CA VAL A 273 -5.76 -1.06 -10.86
C VAL A 273 -6.03 -0.46 -12.24
N GLY A 274 -7.24 0.07 -12.45
CA GLY A 274 -7.67 0.61 -13.73
C GLY A 274 -7.18 2.04 -14.01
N ALA A 275 -7.30 2.46 -15.27
CA ALA A 275 -6.84 3.76 -15.78
C ALA A 275 -7.58 4.98 -15.18
N GLY A 276 -8.69 4.76 -14.49
CA GLY A 276 -9.40 5.81 -13.75
C GLY A 276 -8.74 6.16 -12.41
N THR A 277 -7.73 5.41 -11.97
CA THR A 277 -7.02 5.64 -10.71
C THR A 277 -5.87 6.62 -10.91
N THR A 278 -5.77 7.63 -10.06
CA THR A 278 -4.66 8.60 -10.10
C THR A 278 -3.69 8.32 -8.96
N VAL A 279 -2.41 8.14 -9.28
CA VAL A 279 -1.33 8.01 -8.29
C VAL A 279 -0.22 9.00 -8.65
N SER A 280 0.16 9.89 -7.73
CA SER A 280 1.26 10.83 -7.94
C SER A 280 1.92 11.25 -6.63
N HIS A 281 3.19 11.66 -6.66
CA HIS A 281 3.92 12.18 -5.50
C HIS A 281 3.86 11.24 -4.27
N ILE A 282 4.24 9.98 -4.48
CA ILE A 282 4.36 8.99 -3.41
C ILE A 282 5.80 8.97 -2.90
N GLN A 283 5.97 9.03 -1.58
CA GLN A 283 7.25 8.84 -0.92
C GLN A 283 7.20 7.58 -0.06
N ILE A 284 8.21 6.73 -0.20
CA ILE A 284 8.34 5.50 0.60
C ILE A 284 9.63 5.57 1.39
N VAL A 285 9.55 5.20 2.67
CA VAL A 285 10.67 5.27 3.61
C VAL A 285 10.73 3.96 4.38
N LYS A 286 11.89 3.29 4.37
CA LYS A 286 12.12 2.05 5.14
C LYS A 286 11.06 0.95 4.89
N GLY A 287 10.67 0.74 3.63
CA GLY A 287 9.93 -0.49 3.26
C GLY A 287 10.82 -1.73 3.45
N ALA A 288 10.24 -2.85 3.90
CA ALA A 288 10.96 -4.12 4.06
C ALA A 288 11.08 -4.93 2.76
N ASP A 289 10.12 -4.76 1.86
CA ASP A 289 10.09 -5.39 0.54
C ASP A 289 9.95 -4.29 -0.54
N ASP A 290 9.09 -4.46 -1.54
CA ASP A 290 8.93 -3.44 -2.57
C ASP A 290 8.29 -2.15 -2.05
N GLY A 291 8.72 -1.05 -2.65
CA GLY A 291 8.07 0.24 -2.46
C GLY A 291 6.67 0.23 -3.08
N ILE A 292 6.60 0.05 -4.39
CA ILE A 292 5.33 -0.07 -5.10
C ILE A 292 5.45 -1.28 -6.01
N GLU A 293 4.67 -2.32 -5.71
CA GLU A 293 4.56 -3.49 -6.57
C GLU A 293 3.28 -3.42 -7.39
N TRP A 294 3.34 -3.81 -8.67
CA TRP A 294 2.22 -3.77 -9.60
C TRP A 294 1.86 -5.18 -10.04
N PHE A 295 0.58 -5.51 -9.93
CA PHE A 295 0.03 -6.79 -10.35
C PHE A 295 -1.06 -6.56 -11.39
N GLY A 296 -0.93 -7.20 -12.56
CA GLY A 296 -1.93 -7.14 -13.63
C GLY A 296 -1.69 -6.09 -14.69
#